data_AF-A0A4W5L343-F1
#
_entry.id   AF-A0A4W5L343-F1
#
_cell.length_a   1.000
_cell.length_b   1.000
_cell.length_c   1.000
_cell.angle_alpha   90.00
_cell.angle_beta   90.00
_cell.angle_gamma   90.00
#
_symmetry.space_group_name_H-M   'P 1'
#
loop_
_entity.id
_entity.type
_entity.pdbx_description
1 polymer ?
#
loop_
_entity_poly.entity_id
_entity_poly.type
_entity_poly.pdbx_seq_one_letter_code
_entity_poly.pdbx_strand_id
1 'polypeptide(L)'
;MDYETPKNQMPSPRIYVERTLALIKPDAIHQAEEIEDIILRSGFTILQPIPMGEAAKDYLGRFVSPTLLSGLTELCKQKPVDPFTWLADWLVRNNPNKPQIFDGATA
;
A
#
# COMPACT_ATOMS: atom_id res chain seq x y z
N MET A 1 -18.63 -48.79 -2.34
CA MET A 1 -18.60 -47.98 -3.58
C MET A 1 -18.19 -46.60 -3.13
N ASP A 2 -16.89 -46.43 -3.10
CA ASP A 2 -16.19 -45.46 -2.29
C ASP A 2 -15.74 -44.42 -3.31
N TYR A 3 -16.57 -43.38 -3.46
CA TYR A 3 -16.31 -42.33 -4.43
C TYR A 3 -15.16 -41.48 -3.91
N GLU A 4 -13.94 -41.90 -4.25
CA GLU A 4 -12.73 -41.15 -3.94
C GLU A 4 -12.68 -39.91 -4.84
N THR A 5 -13.06 -38.77 -4.28
CA THR A 5 -13.04 -37.48 -4.96
C THR A 5 -11.60 -37.08 -5.28
N PRO A 6 -11.22 -36.85 -6.55
CA PRO A 6 -9.85 -36.51 -6.90
C PRO A 6 -9.48 -35.12 -6.31
N LYS A 7 -8.48 -35.11 -5.41
CA LYS A 7 -7.88 -33.91 -4.80
C LYS A 7 -6.98 -33.15 -5.79
N ASN A 8 -7.45 -32.88 -7.00
CA ASN A 8 -6.72 -32.02 -7.92
C ASN A 8 -7.27 -30.60 -7.84
N GLN A 9 -7.06 -29.97 -6.69
CA GLN A 9 -7.41 -28.58 -6.48
C GLN A 9 -6.29 -27.73 -7.07
N MET A 10 -6.48 -27.26 -8.30
CA MET A 10 -5.62 -26.23 -8.87
C MET A 10 -5.61 -25.04 -7.90
N PRO A 11 -4.43 -24.50 -7.53
CA PRO A 11 -4.38 -23.30 -6.69
C PRO A 11 -5.17 -22.21 -7.40
N SER A 12 -6.11 -21.61 -6.68
CA SER A 12 -6.90 -20.51 -7.22
C SER A 12 -5.98 -19.43 -7.77
N PRO A 13 -6.21 -18.92 -8.99
CA PRO A 13 -5.36 -17.90 -9.57
C PRO A 13 -5.44 -16.66 -8.68
N ARG A 14 -4.42 -16.46 -7.84
CA ARG A 14 -4.22 -15.21 -7.10
C ARG A 14 -3.67 -14.20 -8.10
N ILE A 15 -4.56 -13.44 -8.70
CA ILE A 15 -4.18 -12.26 -9.47
C ILE A 15 -3.70 -11.23 -8.44
N TYR A 16 -2.40 -10.99 -8.43
CA TYR A 16 -1.81 -9.92 -7.62
C TYR A 16 -1.99 -8.61 -8.38
N VAL A 17 -2.83 -7.72 -7.83
CA VAL A 17 -2.95 -6.34 -8.30
C VAL A 17 -2.07 -5.44 -7.45
N GLU A 18 -1.21 -4.67 -8.12
CA GLU A 18 -0.48 -3.59 -7.46
C GLU A 18 -1.46 -2.48 -7.07
N ARG A 19 -1.26 -1.92 -5.88
CA ARG A 19 -2.10 -0.87 -5.32
C ARG A 19 -1.20 0.24 -4.80
N THR A 20 -1.52 1.46 -5.18
CA THR A 20 -0.76 2.66 -4.80
C THR A 20 -1.68 3.63 -4.07
N LEU A 21 -1.21 4.16 -2.94
CA LEU A 21 -1.88 5.27 -2.27
C LEU A 21 -1.56 6.58 -3.00
N ALA A 22 -2.58 7.31 -3.44
CA ALA A 22 -2.45 8.65 -4.00
C ALA A 22 -2.94 9.69 -2.98
N LEU A 23 -2.22 10.81 -2.88
CA LEU A 23 -2.58 11.95 -2.03
C LEU A 23 -2.74 13.20 -2.89
N ILE A 24 -3.91 13.83 -2.81
CA ILE A 24 -4.14 15.14 -3.43
C ILE A 24 -3.65 16.20 -2.44
N LYS A 25 -2.73 17.06 -2.89
CA LYS A 25 -2.25 18.16 -2.06
C LYS A 25 -3.40 19.14 -1.74
N PRO A 26 -3.39 19.79 -0.56
CA PRO A 26 -4.51 20.62 -0.12
C PRO A 26 -4.79 21.83 -1.03
N ASP A 27 -3.77 22.39 -1.67
CA ASP A 27 -3.90 23.47 -2.67
C ASP A 27 -4.59 23.01 -3.96
N ALA A 28 -4.41 21.75 -4.34
CA ALA A 28 -5.00 21.13 -5.53
C ALA A 28 -6.36 20.45 -5.28
N ILE A 29 -6.89 20.45 -4.05
CA ILE A 29 -8.13 19.73 -3.71
C ILE A 29 -9.35 20.21 -4.51
N HIS A 30 -9.36 21.49 -4.90
CA HIS A 30 -10.42 22.07 -5.72
C HIS A 30 -10.48 21.48 -7.13
N GLN A 31 -9.42 20.78 -7.57
CA GLN A 31 -9.33 20.08 -8.86
C GLN A 31 -9.54 18.57 -8.71
N ALA A 32 -10.03 18.08 -7.56
CA ALA A 32 -10.11 16.64 -7.28
C ALA A 32 -10.91 15.86 -8.33
N GLU A 33 -12.02 16.41 -8.83
CA GLU A 33 -12.85 15.77 -9.85
C GLU A 33 -12.09 15.58 -11.18
N GLU A 34 -11.35 16.60 -11.61
CA GLU A 34 -10.51 16.52 -12.82
C GLU A 34 -9.36 15.52 -12.63
N ILE A 35 -8.75 15.50 -11.45
CA ILE A 35 -7.70 14.53 -11.11
C ILE A 35 -8.25 13.10 -11.16
N GLU A 36 -9.44 12.85 -10.59
CA GLU A 36 -10.09 11.54 -10.66
C GLU A 36 -10.38 11.12 -12.11
N ASP A 37 -10.94 12.02 -12.92
CA ASP A 37 -11.24 11.73 -14.33
C ASP A 37 -9.96 11.37 -15.11
N ILE A 38 -8.86 12.10 -14.90
CA ILE A 38 -7.57 11.80 -15.53
C ILE A 38 -7.05 10.42 -15.10
N ILE A 39 -7.15 10.07 -13.81
CA ILE A 39 -6.72 8.76 -13.29
C ILE A 39 -7.52 7.64 -13.96
N LEU A 40 -8.84 7.78 -14.03
CA LEU A 40 -9.73 6.79 -14.64
C LEU A 40 -9.49 6.64 -16.14
N ARG A 41 -9.36 7.76 -16.87
CA ARG A 41 -9.07 7.75 -18.32
C ARG A 41 -7.70 7.16 -18.66
N SER A 42 -6.76 7.25 -17.74
CA SER A 42 -5.42 6.66 -17.88
C SER A 42 -5.40 5.15 -17.65
N GLY A 43 -6.56 4.53 -17.38
CA GLY A 43 -6.69 3.08 -17.20
C GLY A 43 -6.42 2.59 -15.78
N PHE A 44 -6.30 3.50 -14.80
CA PHE A 44 -6.22 3.12 -13.39
C PHE A 44 -7.61 2.92 -12.80
N THR A 45 -7.68 2.12 -11.73
CA THR A 45 -8.90 1.91 -10.95
C THR A 45 -8.76 2.56 -9.58
N ILE A 46 -9.71 3.41 -9.22
CA ILE A 46 -9.82 3.98 -7.87
C ILE A 46 -10.56 2.98 -6.99
N LEU A 47 -9.85 2.35 -6.05
CA LEU A 47 -10.40 1.30 -5.19
C LEU A 47 -11.25 1.85 -4.03
N GLN A 48 -10.95 3.05 -3.55
CA GLN A 48 -11.67 3.72 -2.47
C GLN A 48 -11.89 5.19 -2.84
N PRO A 49 -13.08 5.76 -2.54
CA PRO A 49 -13.33 7.18 -2.78
C PRO A 49 -12.38 8.05 -1.96
N ILE A 50 -12.01 9.23 -2.47
CA ILE A 50 -11.07 10.15 -1.80
C ILE A 50 -11.59 10.45 -0.39
N PRO A 51 -10.92 9.97 0.66
CA PRO A 51 -11.34 10.28 2.02
C PRO A 51 -11.02 11.76 2.28
N MET A 52 -12.03 12.52 2.73
CA MET A 52 -11.88 13.92 3.09
C MET A 52 -12.17 14.15 4.57
N GLY A 53 -11.59 15.22 5.13
CA GLY A 53 -11.81 15.61 6.52
C GLY A 53 -11.45 14.49 7.49
N GLU A 54 -12.43 14.05 8.28
CA GLU A 54 -12.21 13.03 9.32
C GLU A 54 -11.88 11.66 8.74
N ALA A 55 -12.45 11.28 7.60
CA ALA A 55 -12.13 10.01 6.95
C ALA A 55 -10.65 9.93 6.52
N ALA A 56 -10.06 11.06 6.13
CA ALA A 56 -8.64 11.14 5.78
C ALA A 56 -7.76 10.92 7.01
N LYS A 57 -8.11 11.56 8.13
CA LYS A 57 -7.41 11.39 9.41
C LYS A 57 -7.51 9.96 9.92
N ASP A 58 -8.68 9.34 9.82
CA ASP A 58 -8.90 7.95 10.21
C ASP A 58 -8.04 7.00 9.38
N TYR A 59 -7.98 7.20 8.06
CA TYR A 59 -7.13 6.41 7.19
C TYR A 59 -5.65 6.54 7.58
N LEU A 60 -5.17 7.78 7.73
CA LEU A 60 -3.79 8.04 8.15
C LEU A 60 -3.51 7.41 9.51
N GLY A 61 -4.38 7.61 10.49
CA GLY A 61 -4.26 7.06 11.84
C GLY A 61 -4.21 5.53 11.87
N ARG A 62 -5.00 4.86 11.04
CA ARG A 62 -5.07 3.39 11.00
C ARG A 62 -3.95 2.74 10.19
N PHE A 63 -3.58 3.31 9.05
CA PHE A 63 -2.74 2.61 8.08
C PHE A 63 -1.35 3.22 7.88
N VAL A 64 -1.16 4.52 8.15
CA VAL A 64 0.08 5.24 7.81
C VAL A 64 0.85 5.66 9.07
N SER A 65 0.17 6.27 10.03
CA SER A 65 0.75 6.81 11.27
C SER A 65 1.51 5.77 12.10
N PRO A 66 1.05 4.52 12.27
CA PRO A 66 1.80 3.53 13.05
C PRO A 66 3.21 3.28 12.48
N THR A 67 3.31 3.06 11.17
CA THR A 67 4.58 2.82 10.48
C THR A 67 5.48 4.06 10.48
N LEU A 68 4.93 5.25 10.21
CA LEU A 68 5.69 6.50 10.25
C LEU A 68 6.23 6.80 11.65
N LEU A 69 5.41 6.62 12.68
CA LEU A 69 5.83 6.86 14.07
C LEU A 69 6.97 5.93 14.46
N SER A 70 6.90 4.65 14.11
CA SER A 70 7.99 3.70 14.31
C SER A 70 9.27 4.12 13.58
N GLY A 71 9.16 4.50 12.30
CA GLY A 71 10.31 4.94 11.49
C GLY A 71 10.96 6.21 12.04
N LEU A 72 10.17 7.22 12.41
CA LEU A 72 10.66 8.47 13.00
C LEU A 72 11.29 8.24 14.38
N THR A 73 10.69 7.36 15.19
CA THR A 73 11.26 6.99 16.50
C THR A 73 12.63 6.37 16.34
N GLU A 74 12.79 5.47 15.37
CA GLU A 74 14.05 4.79 15.11
C GLU A 74 15.10 5.73 14.48
N LEU A 75 14.65 6.63 13.60
CA LEU A 75 15.48 7.69 13.03
C LEU A 75 16.11 8.56 14.12
N CYS A 76 15.32 8.95 15.13
CA CYS A 76 15.80 9.71 16.29
C CYS A 76 16.83 8.95 17.15
N LYS A 77 16.74 7.61 17.20
CA LYS A 77 17.73 6.78 17.92
C LYS A 77 19.04 6.67 17.16
N GLN A 78 18.98 6.42 15.84
CA GLN A 78 20.18 6.17 15.04
C GLN A 78 20.92 7.44 14.64
N LYS A 79 20.20 8.57 14.52
CA LYS A 79 20.75 9.87 14.07
C LYS A 79 21.71 9.73 12.86
N PRO A 80 21.23 9.14 11.75
CA PRO A 80 22.05 8.96 10.55
C PRO A 80 22.46 10.31 9.94
N VAL A 81 23.53 10.29 9.16
CA VAL A 81 24.05 11.47 8.45
C VAL A 81 23.03 12.07 7.49
N ASP A 82 22.23 11.22 6.83
CA ASP A 82 21.12 11.62 5.97
C ASP A 82 19.79 11.04 6.48
N PRO A 83 19.01 11.82 7.25
CA PRO A 83 17.76 11.37 7.82
C PRO A 83 16.68 11.03 6.79
N PHE A 84 16.66 11.72 5.65
CA PHE A 84 15.60 11.53 4.65
C PHE A 84 15.79 10.23 3.88
N THR A 85 17.00 10.01 3.36
CA THR A 85 17.33 8.76 2.64
C THR A 85 17.22 7.55 3.56
N TRP A 86 17.71 7.67 4.80
CA TRP A 86 17.58 6.59 5.77
C TRP A 86 16.12 6.24 6.07
N LEU A 87 15.26 7.25 6.27
CA LEU A 87 13.84 7.01 6.53
C LEU A 87 13.13 6.42 5.33
N ALA A 88 13.45 6.86 4.11
CA ALA A 88 12.91 6.28 2.88
C ALA A 88 13.24 4.79 2.77
N ASP A 89 14.52 4.43 2.95
CA ASP A 89 14.96 3.03 2.96
C ASP A 89 14.29 2.22 4.06
N TRP A 90 14.16 2.81 5.25
CA TRP A 90 13.47 2.17 6.38
C TRP A 90 12.01 1.87 6.06
N LEU A 91 11.29 2.81 5.45
CA LEU A 91 9.89 2.64 5.05
C LEU A 91 9.71 1.56 3.99
N VAL A 92 10.60 1.49 2.99
CA VAL A 92 10.58 0.44 1.96
C VAL A 92 10.80 -0.96 2.56
N ARG A 93 11.65 -1.05 3.60
CA ARG A 93 11.93 -2.33 4.28
C ARG A 93 10.81 -2.75 5.23
N ASN A 94 10.19 -1.79 5.91
CA ASN A 94 9.18 -2.02 6.96
C ASN A 94 7.74 -1.79 6.47
N ASN A 95 7.50 -1.86 5.15
CA ASN A 95 6.16 -1.69 4.60
C ASN A 95 5.29 -2.92 4.94
N PRO A 96 4.22 -2.78 5.76
CA PRO A 96 3.35 -3.90 6.13
C PRO A 96 2.55 -4.47 4.95
N ASN A 97 2.44 -3.71 3.86
CA ASN A 97 1.79 -4.13 2.62
C ASN A 97 2.78 -4.73 1.61
N LYS A 98 4.04 -4.98 2.00
CA LYS A 98 5.02 -5.59 1.10
C LYS A 98 4.50 -6.95 0.61
N PRO A 99 4.43 -7.19 -0.71
CA PRO A 99 4.01 -8.47 -1.23
C PRO A 99 5.01 -9.55 -0.78
N GLN A 100 4.51 -10.62 -0.16
CA GLN A 100 5.29 -11.83 0.06
C GLN A 100 5.32 -12.59 -1.27
N ILE A 101 6.40 -12.43 -2.03
CA ILE A 101 6.63 -13.18 -3.26
C ILE A 101 6.96 -14.61 -2.82
N PHE A 102 6.02 -15.53 -3.00
CA PHE A 102 6.35 -16.95 -2.99
C PHE A 102 6.99 -17.25 -4.34
N ASP A 103 8.31 -17.13 -4.41
CA ASP A 103 9.06 -17.72 -5.51
C ASP A 103 8.92 -19.23 -5.36
N GLY A 104 8.14 -19.86 -6.24
CA GLY A 104 7.97 -21.31 -6.33
C GLY A 104 9.23 -22.04 -6.80
N ALA A 105 10.40 -21.59 -6.37
CA ALA A 105 11.70 -22.20 -6.62
C ALA A 105 12.26 -22.76 -5.30
N THR A 106 11.58 -23.77 -4.77
CA THR A 106 12.21 -24.71 -3.85
C THR A 106 12.13 -26.09 -4.49
N ALA A 107 13.33 -26.64 -4.70
CA ALA A 107 13.75 -27.90 -5.31
C ALA A 107 12.84 -29.12 -5.13
#